data_AF-A0A7W8TSM4-F1
#
_entry.id   AF-A0A7W8TSM4-F1
#
_cell.length_a   1.000
_cell.length_b   1.000
_cell.length_c   1.000
_cell.angle_alpha   90.00
_cell.angle_beta   90.00
_cell.angle_gamma   90.00
#
_symmetry.space_group_name_H-M   'P 1'
#
loop_
_entity.id
_entity.type
_entity.pdbx_description
1 polymer ?
#
loop_
_entity_poly.entity_id
_entity_poly.type
_entity_poly.pdbx_seq_one_letter_code
_entity_poly.pdbx_strand_id
1 'polypeptide(L)'
;MNLASWSHHVIHREEAIMPGDQPSEFSWSHALTTEFMTPASHDHTQRELEALALDQHLFEILPGTFVTSHTVVDPGVRLLALATTVGETASRLAVFSRMTAAWIYGCVDQLDRIQMHVGGYHRPLPNDSPMSLLTLEAAVDGNDSNHLGSLRVTNIERTAFDLALFNIMPGSRQALVRLIARYGSHVPFEQMTESLEQQRRYSARRCLESAFKEAARSH
;
A
#
# COMPACT_ATOMS: atom_id res chain seq x y z
N MET A 1 0.43 -0.73 39.28
CA MET A 1 1.48 -1.31 38.40
C MET A 1 1.31 -0.66 37.05
N ASN A 2 2.28 0.17 36.66
CA ASN A 2 2.15 1.10 35.54
C ASN A 2 2.67 0.42 34.26
N LEU A 3 1.80 0.22 33.26
CA LEU A 3 2.17 -0.29 31.94
C LEU A 3 2.72 0.89 31.13
N ALA A 4 4.05 1.03 31.17
CA ALA A 4 4.76 2.04 30.38
C ALA A 4 4.67 1.68 28.89
N SER A 5 4.11 2.62 28.13
CA SER A 5 4.41 2.98 26.74
C SER A 5 5.78 2.47 26.23
N TRP A 6 5.77 1.49 25.33
CA TRP A 6 6.92 1.19 24.48
C TRP A 6 6.67 1.78 23.10
N SER A 7 7.32 2.91 22.85
CA SER A 7 7.38 3.55 21.55
C SER A 7 8.30 2.72 20.64
N HIS A 8 7.73 1.99 19.68
CA HIS A 8 8.50 1.39 18.60
C HIS A 8 9.22 2.51 17.84
N HIS A 9 10.52 2.63 18.04
CA HIS A 9 11.39 3.45 17.19
C HIS A 9 11.47 2.74 15.84
N VAL A 10 10.63 3.14 14.91
CA VAL A 10 10.69 2.68 13.52
C VAL A 10 11.85 3.40 12.86
N ILE A 11 12.95 2.68 12.61
CA ILE A 11 14.05 3.20 11.81
C ILE A 11 13.66 3.02 10.34
N HIS A 12 12.91 3.98 9.80
CA HIS A 12 12.70 4.10 8.37
C HIS A 12 14.02 4.57 7.72
N ARG A 13 14.75 3.69 7.06
CA ARG A 13 15.71 4.10 6.03
C ARG A 13 14.97 4.15 4.70
N GLU A 14 14.30 5.27 4.46
CA GLU A 14 13.78 5.60 3.13
C GLU A 14 14.87 6.36 2.37
N GLU A 15 15.35 5.80 1.26
CA GLU A 15 16.04 6.62 0.27
C GLU A 15 15.00 7.50 -0.43
N ALA A 16 15.30 8.80 -0.51
CA ALA A 16 14.51 9.77 -1.22
C ALA A 16 14.52 9.44 -2.72
N ILE A 17 13.35 9.17 -3.29
CA ILE A 17 13.16 9.13 -4.74
C ILE A 17 13.42 10.55 -5.25
N MET A 18 14.44 10.70 -6.11
CA MET A 18 14.85 12.00 -6.62
C MET A 18 13.78 12.58 -7.56
N PRO A 19 13.53 13.91 -7.53
CA PRO A 19 12.56 14.54 -8.42
C PRO A 19 13.11 14.62 -9.86
N GLY A 20 12.60 13.78 -10.76
CA GLY A 20 12.97 13.84 -12.18
C GLY A 20 12.59 12.62 -13.03
N ASP A 21 12.38 11.45 -12.43
CA ASP A 21 12.10 10.23 -13.19
C ASP A 21 10.62 10.13 -13.57
N GLN A 22 10.36 9.99 -14.87
CA GLN A 22 9.03 9.71 -15.42
C GLN A 22 8.59 8.29 -14.97
N PRO A 23 7.30 8.06 -14.62
CA PRO A 23 6.86 6.86 -13.91
C PRO A 23 6.83 5.56 -14.73
N SER A 24 7.40 5.53 -15.93
CA SER A 24 7.71 4.27 -16.63
C SER A 24 8.81 3.45 -15.95
N GLU A 25 9.46 3.97 -14.90
CA GLU A 25 10.63 3.36 -14.24
C GLU A 25 10.44 2.91 -12.78
N PHE A 26 9.21 2.62 -12.32
CA PHE A 26 9.04 1.83 -11.08
C PHE A 26 9.37 0.36 -11.35
N SER A 27 10.65 0.08 -11.63
CA SER A 27 11.17 -1.28 -11.74
C SER A 27 11.27 -1.90 -10.35
N TRP A 28 10.18 -2.50 -9.89
CA TRP A 28 10.14 -3.30 -8.66
C TRP A 28 10.78 -4.68 -8.84
N SER A 29 11.55 -4.88 -9.92
CA SER A 29 12.22 -6.15 -10.20
C SER A 29 13.24 -6.52 -9.12
N HIS A 30 13.87 -5.54 -8.47
CA HIS A 30 14.75 -5.77 -7.32
C HIS A 30 14.00 -6.43 -6.15
N ALA A 31 12.71 -6.17 -5.98
CA ALA A 31 11.94 -6.80 -4.93
C ALA A 31 11.81 -8.32 -5.14
N LEU A 32 11.91 -8.83 -6.38
CA LEU A 32 11.82 -10.27 -6.68
C LEU A 32 12.99 -11.08 -6.09
N THR A 33 14.10 -10.44 -5.72
CA THR A 33 15.20 -11.12 -5.01
C THR A 33 15.02 -11.12 -3.49
N THR A 34 13.93 -10.53 -2.99
CA THR A 34 13.66 -10.46 -1.55
C THR A 34 13.20 -11.82 -1.05
N GLU A 35 13.94 -12.34 -0.07
CA GLU A 35 13.58 -13.58 0.60
C GLU A 35 12.58 -13.29 1.73
N PHE A 36 11.39 -13.88 1.60
CA PHE A 36 10.35 -13.81 2.63
C PHE A 36 10.36 -15.09 3.46
N MET A 37 10.43 -14.91 4.78
CA MET A 37 10.37 -16.00 5.73
C MET A 37 8.93 -16.17 6.18
N THR A 38 8.35 -17.31 5.82
CA THR A 38 7.02 -17.75 6.23
C THR A 38 7.09 -19.20 6.68
N PRO A 39 6.12 -19.66 7.48
CA PRO A 39 6.06 -21.07 7.86
C PRO A 39 5.90 -22.03 6.67
N ALA A 40 5.45 -21.53 5.51
CA ALA A 40 5.26 -22.32 4.30
C ALA A 40 6.52 -22.38 3.41
N SER A 41 7.44 -21.41 3.53
CA SER A 41 8.62 -21.29 2.67
C SER A 41 9.91 -21.83 3.30
N HIS A 42 9.94 -22.05 4.61
CA HIS A 42 11.13 -22.48 5.36
C HIS A 42 10.79 -23.59 6.37
N ASP A 43 11.79 -24.37 6.78
CA ASP A 43 11.71 -25.33 7.89
C ASP A 43 11.65 -24.62 9.27
N HIS A 44 10.86 -23.56 9.37
CA HIS A 44 10.62 -22.80 10.59
C HIS A 44 9.11 -22.76 10.88
N THR A 45 8.75 -23.06 12.11
CA THR A 45 7.39 -22.85 12.61
C THR A 45 7.12 -21.36 12.81
N GLN A 46 5.84 -20.97 12.83
CA GLN A 46 5.42 -19.60 13.14
C GLN A 46 6.06 -19.07 14.44
N ARG A 47 6.13 -19.91 15.49
CA ARG A 47 6.72 -19.52 16.77
C ARG A 47 8.23 -19.27 16.69
N GLU A 48 8.93 -19.99 15.84
CA GLU A 48 10.37 -19.77 15.63
C GLU A 48 10.62 -18.46 14.90
N LEU A 49 9.80 -18.13 13.89
CA LEU A 49 9.87 -16.83 13.21
C LEU A 49 9.57 -15.67 14.16
N GLU A 50 8.54 -15.81 15.00
CA GLU A 50 8.20 -14.81 16.03
C GLU A 50 9.34 -14.64 17.05
N ALA A 51 9.99 -15.73 17.48
CA ALA A 51 11.14 -15.66 18.38
C ALA A 51 12.33 -14.91 17.73
N LEU A 52 12.63 -15.22 16.46
CA LEU A 52 13.68 -14.52 15.70
C LEU A 52 13.35 -13.03 15.49
N ALA A 53 12.07 -12.67 15.36
CA ALA A 53 11.64 -11.29 15.28
C ALA A 53 11.81 -10.56 16.63
N LEU A 54 11.50 -11.22 17.76
CA LEU A 54 11.75 -10.68 19.10
C LEU A 54 13.24 -10.42 19.36
N ASP A 55 14.10 -11.29 18.83
CA ASP A 55 15.56 -11.14 18.88
C ASP A 55 16.11 -10.17 17.81
N GLN A 56 15.25 -9.50 17.04
CA GLN A 56 15.59 -8.50 16.02
C GLN A 56 16.39 -9.05 14.81
N HIS A 57 16.38 -10.36 14.61
CA HIS A 57 16.90 -10.98 13.40
C HIS A 57 15.94 -10.79 12.23
N LEU A 58 14.63 -10.82 12.51
CA LEU A 58 13.57 -10.62 11.53
C LEU A 58 12.74 -9.39 11.83
N PHE A 59 12.09 -8.89 10.80
CA PHE A 59 11.06 -7.85 10.88
C PHE A 59 9.77 -8.37 10.25
N GLU A 60 8.66 -8.27 10.98
CA GLU A 60 7.34 -8.63 10.48
C GLU A 60 6.75 -7.45 9.70
N ILE A 61 6.53 -7.62 8.39
CA ILE A 61 5.96 -6.58 7.52
C ILE A 61 4.43 -6.59 7.61
N LEU A 62 3.84 -7.79 7.59
CA LEU A 62 2.42 -8.07 7.74
C LEU A 62 2.29 -9.36 8.58
N PRO A 63 1.13 -9.60 9.22
CA PRO A 63 0.96 -10.79 10.06
C PRO A 63 1.38 -12.09 9.35
N GLY A 64 2.35 -12.79 9.93
CA GLY A 64 2.90 -14.05 9.41
C GLY A 64 3.87 -13.92 8.23
N THR A 65 4.26 -12.70 7.86
CA THR A 65 5.19 -12.42 6.75
C THR A 65 6.41 -11.65 7.25
N PHE A 66 7.55 -12.33 7.28
CA PHE A 66 8.80 -11.81 7.82
C PHE A 66 9.85 -11.59 6.74
N VAL A 67 10.74 -10.63 6.97
CA VAL A 67 11.98 -10.43 6.21
C VAL A 67 13.15 -10.27 7.17
N THR A 68 14.38 -10.37 6.66
CA THR A 68 15.57 -10.07 7.47
C THR A 68 15.56 -8.60 7.91
N SER A 69 16.10 -8.29 9.09
CA SER A 69 16.12 -6.92 9.63
C SER A 69 16.97 -5.92 8.81
N HIS A 70 17.75 -6.41 7.83
CA HIS A 70 18.52 -5.58 6.90
C HIS A 70 17.82 -5.32 5.56
N THR A 71 16.66 -5.94 5.33
CA THR A 71 15.88 -5.77 4.09
C THR A 71 15.33 -4.35 4.01
N VAL A 72 15.58 -3.66 2.89
CA VAL A 72 14.93 -2.39 2.58
C VAL A 72 13.48 -2.67 2.16
N VAL A 73 12.51 -2.03 2.84
CA VAL A 73 11.08 -2.27 2.60
C VAL A 73 10.51 -1.19 1.68
N ASP A 74 10.79 -1.35 0.39
CA ASP A 74 10.26 -0.51 -0.70
C ASP A 74 8.84 -0.97 -1.15
N PRO A 75 8.20 -0.26 -2.11
CA PRO A 75 6.87 -0.65 -2.59
C PRO A 75 6.78 -2.05 -3.21
N GLY A 76 7.82 -2.52 -3.91
CA GLY A 76 7.85 -3.86 -4.47
C GLY A 76 7.86 -4.92 -3.39
N VAL A 77 8.67 -4.73 -2.34
CA VAL A 77 8.73 -5.63 -1.17
C VAL A 77 7.40 -5.65 -0.45
N ARG A 78 6.76 -4.49 -0.25
CA ARG A 78 5.42 -4.42 0.36
C ARG A 78 4.36 -5.14 -0.47
N LEU A 79 4.40 -5.00 -1.80
CA LEU A 79 3.48 -5.69 -2.70
C LEU A 79 3.65 -7.21 -2.67
N LEU A 80 4.89 -7.70 -2.65
CA LEU A 80 5.17 -9.14 -2.50
C LEU A 80 4.76 -9.67 -1.12
N ALA A 81 5.04 -8.92 -0.05
CA ALA A 81 4.61 -9.28 1.30
C ALA A 81 3.08 -9.44 1.39
N LEU A 82 2.36 -8.51 0.75
CA LEU A 82 0.91 -8.53 0.67
C LEU A 82 0.41 -9.76 -0.09
N ALA A 83 1.05 -10.11 -1.21
CA ALA A 83 0.68 -11.27 -2.01
C ALA A 83 0.81 -12.59 -1.24
N THR A 84 1.87 -12.71 -0.42
CA THR A 84 2.08 -13.82 0.51
C THR A 84 0.98 -13.87 1.57
N THR A 85 0.53 -12.72 2.05
CA THR A 85 -0.48 -12.59 3.11
C THR A 85 -1.91 -12.89 2.63
N VAL A 86 -2.26 -12.59 1.37
CA VAL A 86 -3.62 -12.81 0.83
C VAL A 86 -3.79 -14.14 0.09
N GLY A 87 -2.69 -14.80 -0.24
CA GLY A 87 -2.69 -16.03 -1.02
C GLY A 87 -2.92 -15.84 -2.52
N GLU A 88 -2.73 -16.92 -3.29
CA GLU A 88 -2.67 -16.87 -4.75
C GLU A 88 -3.96 -16.37 -5.41
N THR A 89 -5.12 -16.81 -4.92
CA THR A 89 -6.41 -16.48 -5.52
C THR A 89 -6.69 -14.98 -5.49
N ALA A 90 -6.52 -14.34 -4.32
CA ALA A 90 -6.72 -12.90 -4.18
C ALA A 90 -5.67 -12.10 -4.96
N SER A 91 -4.39 -12.51 -4.88
CA SER A 91 -3.28 -11.92 -5.63
C SER A 91 -3.50 -11.87 -7.15
N ARG A 92 -4.11 -12.92 -7.72
CA ARG A 92 -4.38 -13.00 -9.16
C ARG A 92 -5.60 -12.17 -9.59
N LEU A 93 -6.66 -12.18 -8.79
CA LEU A 93 -7.96 -11.62 -9.20
C LEU A 93 -8.12 -10.13 -8.87
N ALA A 94 -7.38 -9.64 -7.88
CA ALA A 94 -7.58 -8.30 -7.37
C ALA A 94 -6.56 -7.28 -7.87
N VAL A 95 -6.91 -6.00 -7.72
CA VAL A 95 -5.98 -4.86 -7.80
C VAL A 95 -5.98 -4.19 -6.43
N PHE A 96 -4.85 -4.23 -5.74
CA PHE A 96 -4.71 -3.59 -4.43
C PHE A 96 -4.88 -2.07 -4.54
N SER A 97 -5.65 -1.46 -3.65
CA SER A 97 -6.11 -0.09 -3.84
C SER A 97 -6.25 0.70 -2.53
N ARG A 98 -6.58 1.99 -2.64
CA ARG A 98 -6.89 2.86 -1.49
C ARG A 98 -5.78 2.82 -0.42
N MET A 99 -6.14 2.57 0.84
CA MET A 99 -5.18 2.53 1.96
C MET A 99 -4.13 1.42 1.81
N THR A 100 -4.45 0.33 1.11
CA THR A 100 -3.47 -0.73 0.83
C THR A 100 -2.46 -0.28 -0.20
N ALA A 101 -2.89 0.38 -1.29
CA ALA A 101 -1.97 1.01 -2.23
C ALA A 101 -1.14 2.10 -1.55
N ALA A 102 -1.75 2.94 -0.71
CA ALA A 102 -1.03 3.95 0.06
C ALA A 102 0.01 3.35 1.01
N TRP A 103 -0.29 2.23 1.66
CA TRP A 103 0.68 1.47 2.45
C TRP A 103 1.80 0.90 1.58
N ILE A 104 1.49 0.32 0.41
CA ILE A 104 2.51 -0.12 -0.56
C ILE A 104 3.43 1.06 -0.94
N TYR A 105 2.89 2.24 -1.18
CA TYR A 105 3.67 3.45 -1.53
C TYR A 105 4.32 4.17 -0.33
N GLY A 106 4.40 3.57 0.85
CA GLY A 106 5.07 4.22 1.99
C GLY A 106 4.29 5.36 2.65
N CYS A 107 3.03 5.57 2.27
CA CYS A 107 2.22 6.70 2.74
C CYS A 107 1.39 6.38 3.99
N VAL A 108 1.40 5.12 4.42
CA VAL A 108 0.74 4.61 5.62
C VAL A 108 1.68 3.66 6.33
N ASP A 109 1.78 3.78 7.65
CA ASP A 109 2.75 3.03 8.46
C ASP A 109 2.23 1.62 8.80
N GLN A 110 0.92 1.49 9.04
CA GLN A 110 0.27 0.23 9.39
C GLN A 110 -0.99 0.00 8.54
N LEU A 111 -1.22 -1.26 8.19
CA LEU A 111 -2.38 -1.67 7.40
C LEU A 111 -3.37 -2.45 8.28
N ASP A 112 -4.56 -1.89 8.52
CA ASP A 112 -5.59 -2.56 9.34
C ASP A 112 -6.35 -3.65 8.57
N ARG A 113 -6.56 -3.41 7.28
CA ARG A 113 -7.35 -4.27 6.38
C ARG A 113 -6.85 -4.14 4.96
N ILE A 114 -7.01 -5.21 4.20
CA ILE A 114 -6.55 -5.26 2.81
C ILE A 114 -7.68 -4.79 1.90
N GLN A 115 -7.47 -3.65 1.27
CA GLN A 115 -8.41 -2.99 0.37
C GLN A 115 -8.02 -3.29 -1.07
N MET A 116 -8.98 -3.75 -1.85
CA MET A 116 -8.73 -4.15 -3.23
C MET A 116 -9.95 -3.92 -4.11
N HIS A 117 -9.72 -3.66 -5.39
CA HIS A 117 -10.73 -3.71 -6.44
C HIS A 117 -10.76 -5.11 -7.03
N VAL A 118 -11.96 -5.61 -7.33
CA VAL A 118 -12.16 -6.86 -8.06
C VAL A 118 -12.99 -6.58 -9.31
N GLY A 119 -12.57 -7.12 -10.45
CA GLY A 119 -13.39 -7.11 -11.66
C GLY A 119 -14.63 -7.96 -11.40
N GLY A 120 -15.82 -7.39 -11.70
CA GLY A 120 -17.13 -7.87 -11.24
C GLY A 120 -17.24 -9.37 -10.99
N TYR A 121 -17.64 -9.76 -9.77
CA TYR A 121 -17.77 -11.16 -9.41
C TYR A 121 -18.84 -11.43 -8.35
N HIS A 122 -19.79 -12.32 -8.67
CA HIS A 122 -20.90 -12.72 -7.79
C HIS A 122 -20.52 -13.76 -6.69
N ARG A 123 -19.23 -13.97 -6.40
CA ARG A 123 -18.78 -14.87 -5.32
C ARG A 123 -17.72 -14.18 -4.45
N PRO A 124 -17.88 -14.13 -3.12
CA PRO A 124 -16.85 -13.64 -2.22
C PRO A 124 -15.52 -14.37 -2.43
N LEU A 125 -14.41 -13.64 -2.46
CA LEU A 125 -13.08 -14.25 -2.44
C LEU A 125 -12.92 -15.05 -1.14
N PRO A 126 -12.32 -16.25 -1.19
CA PRO A 126 -11.88 -16.93 0.02
C PRO A 126 -10.99 -15.99 0.82
N ASN A 127 -11.28 -15.84 2.11
CA ASN A 127 -10.38 -15.10 3.00
C ASN A 127 -9.49 -16.09 3.75
N ASP A 128 -8.42 -16.49 3.10
CA ASP A 128 -7.34 -17.29 3.70
C ASP A 128 -6.30 -16.40 4.39
N SER A 129 -6.51 -15.08 4.38
CA SER A 129 -5.62 -14.11 4.99
C SER A 129 -5.87 -13.99 6.50
N PRO A 130 -4.82 -13.80 7.32
CA PRO A 130 -5.00 -13.40 8.72
C PRO A 130 -5.61 -12.00 8.87
N MET A 131 -5.69 -11.22 7.78
CA MET A 131 -6.27 -9.88 7.75
C MET A 131 -7.67 -9.86 7.15
N SER A 132 -8.48 -8.87 7.53
CA SER A 132 -9.78 -8.65 6.88
C SER A 132 -9.61 -8.12 5.45
N LEU A 133 -10.39 -8.66 4.51
CA LEU A 133 -10.43 -8.19 3.12
C LEU A 133 -11.62 -7.25 2.91
N LEU A 134 -11.37 -6.11 2.26
CA LEU A 134 -12.39 -5.15 1.84
C LEU A 134 -12.34 -5.00 0.32
N THR A 135 -13.20 -5.75 -0.36
CA THR A 135 -13.33 -5.76 -1.82
C THR A 135 -14.31 -4.69 -2.29
N LEU A 136 -13.94 -3.95 -3.33
CA LEU A 136 -14.86 -3.11 -4.09
C LEU A 136 -15.00 -3.66 -5.50
N GLU A 137 -16.22 -3.83 -5.98
CA GLU A 137 -16.47 -4.16 -7.38
C GLU A 137 -16.27 -2.91 -8.23
N ALA A 138 -15.13 -2.85 -8.91
CA ALA A 138 -14.79 -1.79 -9.83
C ALA A 138 -13.78 -2.31 -10.85
N ALA A 139 -14.05 -2.04 -12.13
CA ALA A 139 -13.03 -2.23 -13.15
C ALA A 139 -11.89 -1.22 -12.92
N VAL A 140 -10.66 -1.72 -12.97
CA VAL A 140 -9.45 -0.89 -12.99
C VAL A 140 -8.79 -1.17 -14.33
N ASP A 141 -8.68 -0.14 -15.16
CA ASP A 141 -8.02 -0.24 -16.44
C ASP A 141 -6.52 -0.50 -16.25
N GLY A 142 -5.88 -1.17 -17.20
CA GLY A 142 -4.44 -1.49 -17.11
C GLY A 142 -3.56 -0.24 -16.94
N ASN A 143 -4.00 0.90 -17.47
CA ASN A 143 -3.29 2.18 -17.31
C ASN A 143 -3.39 2.75 -15.89
N ASP A 144 -4.38 2.32 -15.10
CA ASP A 144 -4.64 2.77 -13.73
C ASP A 144 -3.92 1.90 -12.69
N SER A 145 -3.10 0.94 -13.12
CA SER A 145 -2.39 0.01 -12.24
C SER A 145 -0.93 -0.18 -12.59
N ASN A 146 -0.10 -0.33 -11.56
CA ASN A 146 1.28 -0.82 -11.66
C ASN A 146 1.32 -2.34 -11.42
N HIS A 147 2.32 -2.99 -11.98
CA HIS A 147 2.45 -4.45 -12.00
C HIS A 147 3.80 -4.93 -11.46
N LEU A 148 3.77 -6.05 -10.74
CA LEU A 148 4.94 -6.85 -10.41
C LEU A 148 4.62 -8.32 -10.64
N GLY A 149 5.07 -8.86 -11.79
CA GLY A 149 4.59 -10.16 -12.25
C GLY A 149 3.07 -10.14 -12.46
N SER A 150 2.35 -11.03 -11.78
CA SER A 150 0.87 -11.08 -11.80
C SER A 150 0.21 -10.14 -10.80
N LEU A 151 0.97 -9.55 -9.88
CA LEU A 151 0.45 -8.68 -8.83
C LEU A 151 0.12 -7.30 -9.38
N ARG A 152 -0.99 -6.73 -8.89
CA ARG A 152 -1.52 -5.46 -9.36
C ARG A 152 -1.84 -4.54 -8.19
N VAL A 153 -1.44 -3.29 -8.32
CA VAL A 153 -1.76 -2.20 -7.39
C VAL A 153 -2.16 -0.97 -8.18
N THR A 154 -3.10 -0.17 -7.71
CA THR A 154 -3.45 1.10 -8.37
C THR A 154 -2.21 1.99 -8.49
N ASN A 155 -2.01 2.64 -9.64
CA ASN A 155 -0.91 3.59 -9.83
C ASN A 155 -1.05 4.81 -8.89
N ILE A 156 -0.07 5.71 -8.85
CA ILE A 156 -0.10 6.87 -7.94
C ILE A 156 -1.33 7.76 -8.20
N GLU A 157 -1.61 8.08 -9.46
CA GLU A 157 -2.75 8.91 -9.87
C GLU A 157 -4.08 8.32 -9.40
N ARG A 158 -4.32 7.05 -9.71
CA ARG A 158 -5.53 6.33 -9.32
C ARG A 158 -5.63 6.18 -7.80
N THR A 159 -4.51 5.97 -7.12
CA THR A 159 -4.47 5.89 -5.65
C THR A 159 -4.87 7.24 -5.03
N ALA A 160 -4.37 8.35 -5.56
CA ALA A 160 -4.76 9.69 -5.12
C ALA A 160 -6.26 9.94 -5.32
N PHE A 161 -6.78 9.58 -6.51
CA PHE A 161 -8.19 9.67 -6.83
C PHE A 161 -9.06 8.84 -5.87
N ASP A 162 -8.70 7.58 -5.65
CA ASP A 162 -9.40 6.66 -4.75
C ASP A 162 -9.39 7.20 -3.30
N LEU A 163 -8.26 7.68 -2.79
CA LEU A 163 -8.17 8.24 -1.44
C LEU A 163 -9.02 9.52 -1.28
N ALA A 164 -9.06 10.37 -2.32
CA ALA A 164 -9.94 11.53 -2.34
C ALA A 164 -11.42 11.13 -2.37
N LEU A 165 -11.78 10.13 -3.18
CA LEU A 165 -13.15 9.63 -3.32
C LEU A 165 -13.66 8.98 -2.03
N PHE A 166 -12.80 8.22 -1.35
CA PHE A 166 -13.10 7.53 -0.09
C PHE A 166 -12.56 8.28 1.13
N ASN A 167 -12.62 9.62 1.10
CA ASN A 167 -12.08 10.49 2.15
C ASN A 167 -12.74 10.34 3.53
N ILE A 168 -13.92 9.74 3.60
CA ILE A 168 -14.62 9.43 4.86
C ILE A 168 -13.97 8.25 5.61
N MET A 169 -13.13 7.46 4.94
CA MET A 169 -12.44 6.36 5.58
C MET A 169 -11.31 6.88 6.47
N PRO A 170 -11.15 6.33 7.68
CA PRO A 170 -10.07 6.73 8.58
C PRO A 170 -8.70 6.69 7.88
N GLY A 171 -7.91 7.73 8.08
CA GLY A 171 -6.56 7.84 7.51
C GLY A 171 -6.49 8.24 6.03
N SER A 172 -7.56 8.12 5.23
CA SER A 172 -7.51 8.39 3.77
C SER A 172 -6.94 9.77 3.43
N ARG A 173 -7.38 10.82 4.13
CA ARG A 173 -6.89 12.17 3.89
C ARG A 173 -5.41 12.31 4.23
N GLN A 174 -4.96 11.75 5.35
CA GLN A 174 -3.57 11.83 5.76
C GLN A 174 -2.66 11.03 4.82
N ALA A 175 -3.11 9.86 4.39
CA ALA A 175 -2.46 9.08 3.36
C ALA A 175 -2.36 9.86 2.04
N LEU A 176 -3.42 10.57 1.63
CA LEU A 176 -3.42 11.41 0.43
C LEU A 176 -2.43 12.57 0.55
N VAL A 177 -2.35 13.25 1.70
CA VAL A 177 -1.36 14.31 1.94
C VAL A 177 0.06 13.77 1.81
N ARG A 178 0.36 12.61 2.42
CA ARG A 178 1.68 11.96 2.34
C ARG A 178 2.00 11.51 0.91
N LEU A 179 1.03 10.96 0.19
CA LEU A 179 1.17 10.55 -1.21
C LEU A 179 1.49 11.74 -2.10
N ILE A 180 0.79 12.88 -1.93
CA ILE A 180 1.07 14.10 -2.71
C ILE A 180 2.42 14.70 -2.34
N ALA A 181 2.78 14.75 -1.06
CA ALA A 181 4.09 15.26 -0.63
C ALA A 181 5.25 14.43 -1.23
N ARG A 182 5.07 13.11 -1.33
CA ARG A 182 6.09 12.20 -1.84
C ARG A 182 6.11 12.08 -3.37
N TYR A 183 4.94 12.08 -4.01
CA TYR A 183 4.75 11.74 -5.42
C TYR A 183 3.97 12.80 -6.21
N GLY A 184 3.93 14.05 -5.74
CA GLY A 184 3.08 15.10 -6.31
C GLY A 184 3.27 15.36 -7.81
N SER A 185 4.47 15.11 -8.35
CA SER A 185 4.75 15.15 -9.79
C SER A 185 3.94 14.15 -10.63
N HIS A 186 3.43 13.09 -10.01
CA HIS A 186 2.61 12.05 -10.62
C HIS A 186 1.12 12.17 -10.28
N VAL A 187 0.73 13.23 -9.56
CA VAL A 187 -0.66 13.50 -9.20
C VAL A 187 -1.15 14.68 -10.04
N PRO A 188 -1.78 14.43 -11.21
CA PRO A 188 -2.31 15.48 -12.07
C PRO A 188 -3.46 16.28 -11.42
N PHE A 189 -3.11 17.34 -10.68
CA PHE A 189 -4.07 18.09 -9.85
C PHE A 189 -5.23 18.68 -10.66
N GLU A 190 -4.92 19.36 -11.78
CA GLU A 190 -5.92 20.02 -12.61
C GLU A 190 -6.87 19.00 -13.24
N GLN A 191 -6.32 17.95 -13.90
CA GLN A 191 -7.15 16.93 -14.57
C GLN A 191 -8.00 16.15 -13.56
N MET A 192 -7.47 15.81 -12.38
CA MET A 192 -8.27 15.13 -11.34
C MET A 192 -9.37 16.03 -10.79
N THR A 193 -9.10 17.32 -10.58
CA THR A 193 -10.09 18.27 -10.08
C THR A 193 -11.25 18.41 -11.08
N GLU A 194 -10.93 18.55 -12.37
CA GLU A 194 -11.92 18.59 -13.45
C GLU A 194 -12.74 17.30 -13.53
N SER A 195 -12.09 16.14 -13.47
CA SER A 195 -12.75 14.83 -13.49
C SER A 195 -13.72 14.66 -12.30
N LEU A 196 -13.28 15.00 -11.09
CA LEU A 196 -14.11 14.94 -9.88
C LEU A 196 -15.30 15.91 -9.95
N GLU A 197 -15.12 17.07 -10.58
CA GLU A 197 -16.20 18.04 -10.80
C GLU A 197 -17.23 17.54 -11.81
N GLN A 198 -16.78 17.01 -12.96
CA GLN A 198 -17.65 16.40 -13.97
C GLN A 198 -18.47 15.23 -13.39
N GLN A 199 -17.86 14.44 -12.52
CA GLN A 199 -18.53 13.34 -11.80
C GLN A 199 -19.36 13.81 -10.59
N ARG A 200 -19.44 15.13 -10.33
CA ARG A 200 -20.16 15.75 -9.20
C ARG A 200 -19.70 15.23 -7.83
N ARG A 201 -18.41 14.86 -7.70
CA ARG A 201 -17.78 14.37 -6.45
C ARG A 201 -17.16 15.52 -5.65
N TYR A 202 -17.99 16.50 -5.26
CA TYR A 202 -17.51 17.74 -4.63
C TYR A 202 -16.75 17.54 -3.32
N SER A 203 -17.13 16.55 -2.50
CA SER A 203 -16.40 16.24 -1.26
C SER A 203 -14.98 15.73 -1.55
N ALA A 204 -14.84 14.86 -2.55
CA ALA A 204 -13.55 14.34 -2.99
C ALA A 204 -12.68 15.45 -3.58
N ARG A 205 -13.26 16.30 -4.43
CA ARG A 205 -12.60 17.48 -5.00
C ARG A 205 -12.03 18.39 -3.91
N ARG A 206 -12.85 18.75 -2.91
CA ARG A 206 -12.41 19.57 -1.75
C ARG A 206 -11.33 18.87 -0.93
N CYS A 207 -11.41 17.55 -0.78
CA CYS A 207 -10.38 16.78 -0.07
C CYS A 207 -9.04 16.88 -0.79
N LEU A 208 -9.01 16.64 -2.12
CA LEU A 208 -7.84 16.76 -2.98
C LEU A 208 -7.21 18.16 -2.89
N GLU A 209 -8.01 19.23 -3.07
CA GLU A 209 -7.55 20.62 -2.93
C GLU A 209 -6.94 20.89 -1.56
N SER A 210 -7.57 20.42 -0.48
CA SER A 210 -7.03 20.62 0.87
C SER A 210 -5.74 19.85 1.10
N ALA A 211 -5.62 18.66 0.50
CA ALA A 211 -4.46 17.80 0.65
C ALA A 211 -3.24 18.38 -0.07
N PHE A 212 -3.40 18.91 -1.28
CA PHE A 212 -2.36 19.66 -1.98
C PHE A 212 -1.90 20.89 -1.20
N LYS A 213 -2.84 21.66 -0.64
CA LYS A 213 -2.53 22.82 0.20
C LYS A 213 -1.77 22.46 1.47
N GLU A 214 -1.98 21.28 2.02
CA GLU A 214 -1.28 20.80 3.22
C GLU A 214 0.09 20.20 2.89
N ALA A 215 0.18 19.40 1.83
CA ALA A 215 1.44 18.85 1.34
C ALA A 215 2.44 19.97 1.00
N ALA A 216 1.98 21.05 0.36
CA ALA A 216 2.81 22.22 0.06
C ALA A 216 3.32 22.99 1.28
N ARG A 217 2.75 22.77 2.49
CA ARG A 217 3.23 23.38 3.74
C ARG A 217 4.20 22.50 4.51
N SER A 218 4.34 21.25 4.10
CA SER A 218 5.18 20.25 4.78
C SER A 218 6.61 20.23 4.22
N HIS A 219 6.89 21.10 3.23
CA HIS A 219 8.21 21.41 2.66
C HIS A 219 8.59 22.85 3.01
#